data_AF-A0A392PDB0-F1
#
_entry.id   AF-A0A392PDB0-F1
#
_cell.length_a   1.000
_cell.length_b   1.000
_cell.length_c   1.000
_cell.angle_alpha   90.00
_cell.angle_beta   90.00
_cell.angle_gamma   90.00
#
_symmetry.space_group_name_H-M   'P 1'
#
loop_
_entity.id
_entity.type
_entity.pdbx_description
1 polymer ?
#
loop_
_entity_poly.entity_id
_entity_poly.type
_entity_poly.pdbx_seq_one_letter_code
_entity_poly.pdbx_strand_id
1 'polypeptide(L)'
;MTDHDVMYKYISKNILFVANAAPKASGEIGTATPEEALLVIYIIDTVTGRILHRMTHHGCQGPVHAVFSENWVVYHYFNLRAHRHEMSVIEVYDQSRADNKDIWKFLLGKHNLTSPISSYYRPEISAKSQSYFFTHSVKAIEVTSTAKGITSKQLLIGTIGDQ
;
A
#
# COMPACT_ATOMS: atom_id res chain seq x y z
N MET A 1 18.00 7.86 7.15
CA MET A 1 17.44 8.83 8.12
C MET A 1 18.59 9.28 8.98
N THR A 2 18.83 10.59 9.05
CA THR A 2 19.67 11.16 10.11
C THR A 2 18.89 11.15 11.42
N ASP A 3 19.61 11.25 12.53
CA ASP A 3 19.29 10.67 13.84
C ASP A 3 18.02 11.18 14.57
N HIS A 4 17.22 12.08 13.96
CA HIS A 4 16.05 12.70 14.62
C HIS A 4 14.83 12.96 13.70
N ASP A 5 14.81 12.46 12.46
CA ASP A 5 13.66 12.71 11.57
C ASP A 5 12.59 11.62 11.70
N VAL A 6 11.34 12.01 11.98
CA VAL A 6 10.20 11.10 12.18
C VAL A 6 9.20 11.23 11.02
N MET A 7 8.78 10.08 10.47
CA MET A 7 7.68 10.00 9.51
C MET A 7 6.41 9.49 10.20
N TYR A 8 5.37 10.30 10.22
CA TYR A 8 4.08 9.90 10.79
C TYR A 8 3.33 9.01 9.81
N LYS A 9 2.92 7.81 10.26
CA LYS A 9 2.07 6.92 9.47
C LYS A 9 0.70 7.56 9.22
N TYR A 10 0.17 7.43 8.02
CA TYR A 10 -1.21 7.78 7.74
C TYR A 10 -2.13 6.62 8.14
N ILE A 11 -2.95 6.79 9.18
CA ILE A 11 -3.83 5.75 9.72
C ILE A 11 -5.29 6.20 9.57
N SER A 12 -6.06 5.48 8.76
CA SER A 12 -7.51 5.68 8.63
C SER A 12 -8.20 4.34 8.43
N LYS A 13 -9.39 4.19 9.05
CA LYS A 13 -10.26 3.02 8.87
C LYS A 13 -11.05 3.06 7.56
N ASN A 14 -11.03 4.21 6.88
CA ASN A 14 -11.83 4.49 5.69
C ASN A 14 -10.97 4.41 4.41
N ILE A 15 -9.94 3.57 4.41
CA ILE A 15 -9.06 3.39 3.25
C ILE A 15 -9.46 2.11 2.52
N LEU A 16 -9.55 2.19 1.19
CA LEU A 16 -9.75 1.05 0.31
C LEU A 16 -8.62 0.96 -0.71
N PHE A 17 -8.09 -0.24 -0.88
CA PHE A 17 -7.21 -0.59 -1.98
C PHE A 17 -8.04 -1.15 -3.14
N VAL A 18 -7.81 -0.65 -4.35
CA VAL A 18 -8.47 -1.12 -5.57
C VAL A 18 -7.41 -1.43 -6.60
N ALA A 19 -7.47 -2.62 -7.19
CA ALA A 19 -6.64 -3.02 -8.33
C ALA A 19 -7.53 -3.24 -9.56
N ASN A 20 -7.19 -2.61 -10.66
CA ASN A 20 -7.89 -2.71 -11.94
C ASN A 20 -6.93 -3.19 -13.02
N ALA A 21 -7.24 -4.33 -13.62
CA ALA A 21 -6.51 -4.84 -14.78
C ALA A 21 -7.28 -4.51 -16.06
N ALA A 22 -6.56 -4.21 -17.14
CA ALA A 22 -7.16 -4.13 -18.48
C ALA A 22 -7.96 -5.40 -18.79
N PRO A 23 -9.08 -5.33 -19.54
CA PRO A 23 -9.97 -6.49 -19.76
C PRO A 23 -9.26 -7.73 -20.33
N LYS A 24 -8.25 -7.55 -21.19
CA LYS A 24 -7.46 -8.66 -21.73
C LYS A 24 -6.48 -9.26 -20.71
N ALA A 25 -6.09 -8.45 -19.72
CA ALA A 25 -5.14 -8.77 -18.65
C ALA A 25 -5.82 -9.21 -17.34
N SER A 26 -7.14 -9.44 -17.35
CA SER A 26 -7.87 -10.07 -16.24
C SER A 26 -8.05 -11.58 -16.41
N GLY A 27 -7.63 -12.14 -17.56
CA GLY A 27 -7.68 -13.58 -17.85
C GLY A 27 -6.48 -14.35 -17.31
N GLU A 28 -6.29 -15.57 -17.83
CA GLU A 28 -5.12 -16.41 -17.52
C GLU A 28 -3.81 -15.76 -17.94
N ILE A 29 -2.74 -15.99 -17.20
CA ILE A 29 -1.42 -15.40 -17.48
C ILE A 29 -1.00 -15.78 -18.91
N GLY A 30 -0.69 -14.76 -19.72
CA GLY A 30 -0.26 -14.94 -21.12
C GLY A 30 -1.38 -14.73 -22.16
N THR A 31 -2.62 -14.46 -21.74
CA THR A 31 -3.70 -14.10 -22.67
C THR A 31 -3.58 -12.68 -23.24
N ALA A 32 -2.84 -11.79 -22.56
CA ALA A 32 -2.57 -10.43 -23.01
C ALA A 32 -1.12 -10.29 -23.47
N THR A 33 -0.88 -9.43 -24.46
CA THR A 33 0.48 -8.98 -24.76
C THR A 33 0.95 -7.93 -23.74
N PRO A 34 2.27 -7.74 -23.55
CA PRO A 34 2.80 -6.72 -22.65
C PRO A 34 2.38 -5.27 -22.97
N GLU A 35 1.97 -4.99 -24.21
CA GLU A 35 1.46 -3.69 -24.66
C GLU A 35 -0.01 -3.49 -24.29
N GLU A 36 -0.78 -4.57 -24.28
CA GLU A 36 -2.21 -4.58 -23.93
C GLU A 36 -2.43 -4.71 -22.42
N ALA A 37 -1.44 -5.23 -21.70
CA ALA A 37 -1.52 -5.43 -20.27
C ALA A 37 -1.20 -4.16 -19.48
N LEU A 38 -2.15 -3.76 -18.64
CA LEU A 38 -2.05 -2.62 -17.75
C LEU A 38 -2.73 -2.97 -16.43
N LEU A 39 -2.01 -2.78 -15.33
CA LEU A 39 -2.55 -2.89 -13.98
C LEU A 39 -2.47 -1.53 -13.30
N VAL A 40 -3.61 -0.99 -12.89
CA VAL A 40 -3.69 0.30 -12.19
C VAL A 40 -4.19 0.04 -10.78
N ILE A 41 -3.44 0.51 -9.79
CA ILE A 41 -3.83 0.42 -8.38
C ILE A 41 -4.20 1.80 -7.86
N TYR A 42 -5.12 1.82 -6.90
CA TYR A 42 -5.62 3.00 -6.22
C TYR A 42 -5.68 2.75 -4.72
N ILE A 43 -5.30 3.75 -3.94
CA ILE A 43 -5.63 3.87 -2.52
C ILE A 43 -6.64 5.01 -2.41
N ILE A 44 -7.83 4.74 -1.89
CA ILE A 44 -8.97 5.66 -1.92
C ILE A 44 -9.49 5.85 -0.50
N ASP A 45 -9.79 7.10 -0.12
CA ASP A 45 -10.61 7.38 1.06
C ASP A 45 -12.08 7.14 0.70
N THR A 46 -12.73 6.19 1.37
CA THR A 46 -14.09 5.73 1.06
C THR A 46 -15.18 6.69 1.50
N VAL A 47 -14.87 7.65 2.39
CA VAL A 47 -15.84 8.66 2.85
C VAL A 47 -15.95 9.79 1.83
N THR A 48 -14.83 10.24 1.29
CA THR A 48 -14.76 11.40 0.39
C THR A 48 -14.59 11.03 -1.08
N GLY A 49 -14.22 9.79 -1.38
CA GLY A 49 -13.84 9.33 -2.73
C GLY A 49 -12.47 9.85 -3.18
N ARG A 50 -11.72 10.53 -2.31
CA ARG A 50 -10.41 11.08 -2.66
C ARG A 50 -9.43 9.95 -2.97
N ILE A 51 -8.80 10.01 -4.14
CA ILE A 51 -7.65 9.16 -4.47
C ILE A 51 -6.44 9.67 -3.68
N LEU A 52 -5.99 8.87 -2.73
CA LEU A 52 -4.81 9.13 -1.90
C LEU A 52 -3.53 8.79 -2.67
N HIS A 53 -3.54 7.67 -3.40
CA HIS A 53 -2.40 7.26 -4.22
C HIS A 53 -2.88 6.49 -5.45
N ARG A 54 -2.16 6.64 -6.55
CA ARG A 54 -2.37 5.89 -7.79
C ARG A 54 -1.01 5.45 -8.34
N MET A 55 -0.92 4.18 -8.73
CA MET A 55 0.27 3.63 -9.38
C MET A 55 -0.15 2.79 -10.58
N THR A 56 0.64 2.84 -11.65
CA THR A 56 0.39 2.13 -12.90
C THR A 56 1.54 1.20 -13.19
N HIS A 57 1.23 -0.07 -13.41
CA HIS A 57 2.17 -1.11 -13.82
C HIS A 57 1.88 -1.50 -15.28
N HIS A 58 2.81 -1.17 -16.16
CA HIS A 58 2.72 -1.51 -17.59
C HIS A 58 3.23 -2.93 -17.85
N GLY A 59 2.58 -3.66 -18.76
CA GLY A 59 2.95 -5.05 -19.06
C GLY A 59 2.71 -5.99 -17.88
N CYS A 60 1.79 -5.65 -16.98
CA CYS A 60 1.49 -6.44 -15.79
C CYS A 60 0.05 -6.94 -15.83
N GLN A 61 -0.15 -8.15 -15.33
CA GLN A 61 -1.38 -8.92 -15.40
C GLN A 61 -1.81 -9.41 -14.01
N GLY A 62 -3.13 -9.55 -13.81
CA GLY A 62 -3.69 -10.29 -12.69
C GLY A 62 -3.50 -11.81 -12.83
N PRO A 63 -3.99 -12.60 -11.85
CA PRO A 63 -4.78 -12.18 -10.69
C PRO A 63 -3.96 -11.38 -9.68
N VAL A 64 -4.61 -10.39 -9.04
CA VAL A 64 -4.00 -9.60 -7.97
C VAL A 64 -4.46 -10.11 -6.62
N HIS A 65 -3.51 -10.51 -5.78
CA HIS A 65 -3.75 -10.84 -4.38
C HIS A 65 -3.13 -9.74 -3.51
N ALA A 66 -3.91 -9.15 -2.61
CA ALA A 66 -3.46 -8.02 -1.82
C ALA A 66 -3.92 -8.12 -0.36
N VAL A 67 -3.11 -7.57 0.55
CA VAL A 67 -3.46 -7.38 1.95
C VAL A 67 -3.13 -5.95 2.37
N PHE A 68 -4.08 -5.30 3.02
CA PHE A 68 -3.90 -3.96 3.60
C PHE A 68 -3.76 -4.08 5.11
N SER A 69 -2.79 -3.39 5.70
CA SER A 69 -2.56 -3.37 7.14
C SER A 69 -2.01 -2.02 7.59
N GLU A 70 -2.66 -1.40 8.57
CA GLU A 70 -2.28 -0.10 9.14
C GLU A 70 -2.18 1.00 8.08
N ASN A 71 -0.96 1.29 7.62
CA ASN A 71 -0.64 2.34 6.66
C ASN A 71 -0.03 1.78 5.36
N TRP A 72 0.04 0.45 5.22
CA TRP A 72 0.68 -0.18 4.08
C TRP A 72 -0.20 -1.23 3.41
N VAL A 73 0.04 -1.44 2.13
CA VAL A 73 -0.56 -2.51 1.34
C VAL A 73 0.53 -3.28 0.63
N VAL A 74 0.41 -4.60 0.64
CA VAL A 74 1.23 -5.50 -0.16
C VAL A 74 0.34 -6.20 -1.15
N TYR A 75 0.78 -6.27 -2.39
CA TYR A 75 0.03 -6.93 -3.46
C TYR A 75 0.95 -7.64 -4.44
N HIS A 76 0.49 -8.79 -4.90
CA HIS A 76 1.17 -9.69 -5.82
C HIS A 76 0.50 -9.65 -7.19
N TYR A 77 1.28 -9.67 -8.27
CA TYR A 77 0.83 -9.69 -9.66
C TYR A 77 1.89 -10.35 -10.56
N PHE A 78 1.57 -10.54 -11.85
CA PHE A 78 2.51 -11.09 -12.83
C PHE A 78 3.03 -9.99 -13.78
N ASN A 79 4.34 -9.93 -13.98
CA ASN A 79 4.99 -9.05 -14.94
C ASN A 79 5.28 -9.82 -16.23
N LEU A 80 4.53 -9.53 -17.31
CA LEU A 80 4.66 -10.20 -18.60
C LEU A 80 5.97 -9.84 -19.30
N ARG A 81 6.53 -8.64 -19.10
CA ARG A 81 7.80 -8.23 -19.72
C ARG A 81 8.99 -8.98 -19.12
N ALA A 82 8.96 -9.16 -17.81
CA ALA A 82 10.00 -9.84 -17.07
C ALA A 82 9.73 -11.34 -16.87
N HIS A 83 8.60 -11.84 -17.37
CA HIS A 83 8.15 -13.23 -17.23
C HIS A 83 8.22 -13.77 -15.80
N ARG A 84 7.79 -12.96 -14.83
CA ARG A 84 7.96 -13.30 -13.41
C ARG A 84 6.87 -12.70 -12.52
N HIS A 85 6.71 -13.31 -11.35
CA HIS A 85 5.89 -12.76 -10.29
C HIS A 85 6.59 -11.61 -9.58
N GLU A 86 5.81 -10.60 -9.22
CA GLU A 86 6.29 -9.44 -8.47
C GLU A 86 5.35 -9.18 -7.29
N MET A 87 5.95 -8.74 -6.19
CA MET A 87 5.24 -8.29 -5.01
C MET A 87 5.62 -6.85 -4.74
N SER A 88 4.63 -5.97 -4.72
CA SER A 88 4.82 -4.55 -4.48
C SER A 88 4.25 -4.16 -3.12
N VAL A 89 4.96 -3.29 -2.43
CA VAL A 89 4.52 -2.65 -1.19
C VAL A 89 4.31 -1.16 -1.44
N ILE A 90 3.25 -0.61 -0.85
CA ILE A 90 3.02 0.84 -0.77
C ILE A 90 2.79 1.19 0.69
N GLU A 91 3.52 2.18 1.19
CA GLU A 91 3.36 2.73 2.53
C GLU A 91 2.91 4.19 2.43
N VAL A 92 1.88 4.55 3.19
CA VAL A 92 1.31 5.91 3.21
C VAL A 92 1.66 6.62 4.51
N TYR A 93 2.11 7.86 4.38
CA TYR A 93 2.58 8.72 5.47
C TYR A 93 1.82 10.05 5.47
N ASP A 94 1.57 10.58 6.65
CA ASP A 94 0.96 11.89 6.89
C ASP A 94 2.08 12.94 6.99
N GLN A 95 2.23 13.76 5.94
CA GLN A 95 3.20 14.83 5.90
C GLN A 95 2.74 16.09 6.63
N SER A 96 1.43 16.29 6.82
CA SER A 96 0.93 17.48 7.54
C SER A 96 1.42 17.56 8.99
N ARG A 97 1.77 16.41 9.57
CA ARG A 97 2.36 16.30 10.92
C ARG A 97 3.88 16.43 10.93
N ALA A 98 4.53 16.42 9.77
CA ALA A 98 5.98 16.54 9.68
C ALA A 98 6.48 17.89 10.24
N ASP A 99 5.69 18.96 10.19
CA ASP A 99 6.08 20.27 10.75
C ASP A 99 5.86 20.37 12.27
N ASN A 100 5.26 19.37 12.91
CA ASN A 100 5.16 19.27 14.37
C ASN A 100 6.44 18.69 15.01
N LYS A 101 7.52 18.52 14.24
CA LYS A 101 8.85 18.05 14.67
C LYS A 101 9.59 18.99 15.62
N ASP A 102 9.13 20.23 15.78
CA ASP A 102 9.91 21.25 16.47
C ASP A 102 9.83 21.10 18.00
N ILE A 103 10.96 20.78 18.64
CA ILE A 103 11.11 20.68 20.11
C ILE A 103 10.66 21.99 20.77
N TRP A 104 10.85 23.13 20.09
CA TRP A 104 10.36 24.42 20.59
C TRP A 104 8.84 24.48 20.69
N LYS A 105 8.09 23.82 19.79
CA LYS A 105 6.62 23.72 19.91
C LYS A 105 6.20 22.86 21.09
N PHE A 106 6.97 21.85 21.46
CA PHE A 106 6.74 21.06 22.68
C PHE A 106 6.99 21.91 23.93
N LEU A 107 8.14 22.59 24.01
CA LEU A 107 8.51 23.46 25.13
C LEU A 107 7.56 24.65 25.30
N LEU A 108 7.02 25.20 24.20
CA LEU A 108 6.07 26.31 24.20
C LEU A 108 4.60 25.88 24.32
N GLY A 109 4.32 24.59 24.53
CA GLY A 109 2.94 24.07 24.70
C GLY A 109 2.05 24.16 23.46
N LYS A 110 2.63 24.39 22.28
CA LYS A 110 1.92 24.49 20.98
C LYS A 110 1.86 23.15 20.23
N HIS A 111 2.37 22.09 20.83
CA HIS A 111 2.38 20.76 20.26
C HIS A 111 1.00 20.10 20.41
N ASN A 112 0.31 19.88 19.30
CA ASN A 112 -0.99 19.19 19.28
C ASN A 112 -0.92 17.93 18.41
N LEU A 113 -0.68 16.78 19.04
CA LEU A 113 -0.79 15.45 18.40
C LEU A 113 -2.18 14.81 18.59
N THR A 114 -3.03 15.43 19.41
CA THR A 114 -4.36 14.94 19.81
C THR A 114 -5.49 15.35 18.88
N SER A 115 -5.17 16.03 17.76
CA SER A 115 -6.18 16.38 16.77
C SER A 115 -6.89 15.13 16.24
N PRO A 116 -8.23 15.07 16.29
CA PRO A 116 -8.97 13.93 15.80
C PRO A 116 -8.73 13.72 14.31
N ILE A 117 -8.56 12.47 13.90
CA ILE A 117 -8.44 12.11 12.48
C ILE A 117 -9.85 12.16 11.88
N SER A 118 -10.03 13.02 10.89
CA SER A 118 -11.28 13.14 10.12
C SER A 118 -10.97 12.97 8.64
N SER A 119 -11.74 12.14 7.93
CA SER A 119 -11.62 11.99 6.48
C SER A 119 -11.94 13.28 5.70
N TYR A 120 -12.68 14.23 6.31
CA TYR A 120 -12.95 15.54 5.72
C TYR A 120 -11.77 16.50 5.87
N TYR A 121 -10.88 16.26 6.84
CA TYR A 121 -9.59 16.91 6.87
C TYR A 121 -8.72 16.30 5.79
N ARG A 122 -8.10 17.14 4.97
CA ARG A 122 -7.30 16.72 3.81
C ARG A 122 -5.82 16.88 4.13
N PRO A 123 -5.20 15.97 4.91
CA PRO A 123 -3.78 16.08 5.16
C PRO A 123 -3.01 15.94 3.85
N GLU A 124 -1.83 16.56 3.84
CA GLU A 124 -0.82 16.26 2.86
C GLU A 124 -0.27 14.86 3.15
N ILE A 125 -0.23 14.03 2.11
CA ILE A 125 0.15 12.63 2.21
C ILE A 125 1.32 12.34 1.29
N SER A 126 2.18 11.42 1.73
CA SER A 126 3.24 10.88 0.91
C SER A 126 3.16 9.36 0.88
N ALA A 127 3.14 8.80 -0.31
CA ALA A 127 3.21 7.37 -0.50
C ALA A 127 4.61 6.99 -0.98
N LYS A 128 5.20 5.98 -0.35
CA LYS A 128 6.43 5.33 -0.81
C LYS A 128 6.08 3.96 -1.34
N SER A 129 6.69 3.55 -2.44
CA SER A 129 6.43 2.26 -3.05
C SER A 129 7.72 1.56 -3.42
N GLN A 130 7.71 0.23 -3.35
CA GLN A 130 8.82 -0.60 -3.78
C GLN A 130 8.30 -1.94 -4.28
N SER A 131 8.92 -2.46 -5.33
CA SER A 131 8.58 -3.73 -5.96
C SER A 131 9.73 -4.72 -5.79
N TYR A 132 9.40 -5.95 -5.46
CA TYR A 132 10.33 -7.05 -5.26
C TYR A 132 9.97 -8.21 -6.18
N PHE A 133 10.98 -8.95 -6.61
CA PHE A 133 10.77 -10.23 -7.28
C PHE A 133 10.22 -11.26 -6.28
N PHE A 134 9.25 -12.05 -6.71
CA PHE A 134 8.70 -13.16 -5.96
C PHE A 134 8.70 -14.42 -6.84
N THR A 135 8.96 -15.59 -6.25
CA THR A 135 9.24 -16.82 -7.04
C THR A 135 8.00 -17.65 -7.33
N HIS A 136 6.93 -17.52 -6.54
CA HIS A 136 5.79 -18.42 -6.59
C HIS A 136 4.49 -17.69 -6.92
N SER A 137 3.55 -18.38 -7.55
CA SER A 137 2.19 -17.86 -7.65
C SER A 137 1.49 -17.97 -6.30
N VAL A 138 0.79 -16.90 -5.93
CA VAL A 138 0.08 -16.76 -4.66
C VAL A 138 -1.39 -17.11 -4.84
N LYS A 139 -1.93 -17.91 -3.93
CA LYS A 139 -3.36 -18.25 -3.83
C LYS A 139 -4.06 -17.39 -2.77
N ALA A 140 -3.39 -17.12 -1.66
CA ALA A 140 -3.88 -16.27 -0.59
C ALA A 140 -2.73 -15.48 0.06
N ILE A 141 -3.02 -14.26 0.49
CA ILE A 141 -2.10 -13.44 1.27
C ILE A 141 -2.85 -12.84 2.46
N GLU A 142 -2.26 -12.94 3.65
CA GLU A 142 -2.82 -12.42 4.88
C GLU A 142 -1.71 -11.87 5.78
N VAL A 143 -2.09 -11.15 6.83
CA VAL A 143 -1.15 -10.51 7.76
C VAL A 143 -1.47 -10.95 9.17
N THR A 144 -0.44 -11.27 9.96
CA THR A 144 -0.63 -11.62 11.36
C THR A 144 -1.14 -10.43 12.17
N SER A 145 -2.05 -10.69 13.11
CA SER A 145 -2.53 -9.71 14.07
C SER A 145 -2.31 -10.20 15.51
N THR A 146 -2.00 -9.26 16.42
CA THR A 146 -1.86 -9.53 17.85
C THR A 146 -2.74 -8.58 18.63
N ALA A 147 -3.17 -8.97 19.84
CA ALA A 147 -4.13 -8.20 20.63
C ALA A 147 -3.74 -6.73 20.87
N LYS A 148 -2.43 -6.44 20.98
CA LYS A 148 -1.90 -5.08 21.19
C LYS A 148 -1.18 -4.50 19.96
N GLY A 149 -0.97 -5.28 18.91
CA GLY A 149 -0.25 -4.84 17.71
C GLY A 149 1.23 -4.47 17.93
N ILE A 150 1.85 -4.92 19.03
CA ILE A 150 3.25 -4.59 19.38
C ILE A 150 4.23 -5.47 18.61
N THR A 151 3.92 -6.76 18.44
CA THR A 151 4.77 -7.71 17.73
C THR A 151 4.85 -7.38 16.25
N SER A 152 6.04 -7.56 15.64
CA SER A 152 6.24 -7.42 14.21
C SER A 152 5.23 -8.24 13.41
N LYS A 153 4.60 -7.61 12.43
CA LYS A 153 3.66 -8.28 11.53
C LYS A 153 4.42 -9.15 10.55
N GLN A 154 3.92 -10.36 10.34
CA GLN A 154 4.39 -11.29 9.32
C GLN A 154 3.33 -11.38 8.21
N LEU A 155 3.79 -11.54 6.96
CA LEU A 155 2.95 -11.90 5.84
C LEU A 155 2.81 -13.43 5.80
N LEU A 156 1.57 -13.90 5.82
CA LEU A 156 1.23 -15.30 5.56
C LEU A 156 0.90 -15.42 4.09
N ILE A 157 1.61 -16.27 3.37
CA ILE A 157 1.45 -16.44 1.92
C ILE A 157 1.15 -17.91 1.67
N GLY A 158 -0.08 -18.19 1.22
CA GLY A 158 -0.45 -19.51 0.71
C GLY A 158 -0.14 -19.58 -0.77
N THR A 159 0.75 -20.47 -1.16
CA THR A 159 1.14 -20.65 -2.57
C THR A 159 0.13 -21.55 -3.30
N ILE A 160 0.15 -21.53 -4.63
CA ILE A 160 -0.68 -22.47 -5.43
C ILE A 160 -0.27 -23.94 -5.25
N GLY A 161 0.93 -24.20 -4.73
CA GLY A 161 1.41 -25.54 -4.38
C GLY A 161 0.92 -26.03 -3.02
N ASP A 162 0.01 -25.29 -2.37
CA ASP A 162 -0.49 -25.54 -1.02
C ASP A 162 0.62 -25.63 0.04
N GLN A 163 1.68 -24.83 -0.15
CA GLN A 163 2.72 -24.51 0.84
C GLN A 163 2.44 -23.16 1.49
#